data_AF-A0A8G2BYJ2-F1
#
_entry.id   AF-A0A8G2BYJ2-F1
#
_cell.length_a   1.000
_cell.length_b   1.000
_cell.length_c   1.000
_cell.angle_alpha   90.00
_cell.angle_beta   90.00
_cell.angle_gamma   90.00
#
_symmetry.space_group_name_H-M   'P 1'
#
loop_
_entity.id
_entity.type
_entity.pdbx_description
1 polymer ?
#
loop_
_entity_poly.entity_id
_entity_poly.type
_entity_poly.pdbx_seq_one_letter_code
_entity_poly.pdbx_strand_id
1 'polypeptide(L)'
;MNRHTSYHDFSFGCEHQGYWNNRCSGYALAAILKDLGQNRFFQFKTSYKIPLGHIIYNQLQASQRIYLRKSPNSVCTRFINNPVNMQKNSHHILPSVIVTYCQSIHLSPILYYSQEKEESIFRSEILKEDLSGLTNSRCQQILSDDFKQQTYKHKYLLALTRYQHWVALKQENEYFYLFDPAPPKLGGGTTGPCIFENALPSEKYIKKGRYSTKYFYEIMIGLY
;
A
#
# COMPACT_ATOMS: atom_id res chain seq x y z
N MET A 1 31.05 -14.67 -26.17
CA MET A 1 29.62 -14.88 -26.50
C MET A 1 28.77 -14.11 -25.50
N ASN A 2 28.34 -12.89 -25.87
CA ASN A 2 27.47 -12.05 -25.05
C ASN A 2 26.04 -12.59 -25.14
N ARG A 3 25.52 -13.16 -24.05
CA ARG A 3 24.09 -13.46 -23.94
C ARG A 3 23.37 -12.15 -23.62
N HIS A 4 22.84 -11.52 -24.66
CA HIS A 4 21.78 -10.52 -24.50
C HIS A 4 20.56 -11.22 -23.88
N THR A 5 20.38 -11.08 -22.57
CA THR A 5 19.08 -11.32 -21.94
C THR A 5 18.15 -10.20 -22.35
N SER A 6 17.25 -10.47 -23.30
CA SER A 6 16.14 -9.60 -23.63
C SER A 6 15.21 -9.52 -22.41
N TYR A 7 15.13 -8.34 -21.80
CA TYR A 7 14.08 -8.03 -20.83
C TYR A 7 12.75 -8.02 -21.57
N HIS A 8 11.93 -9.04 -21.36
CA HIS A 8 10.56 -9.02 -21.87
C HIS A 8 9.76 -7.99 -21.08
N ASP A 9 9.21 -7.00 -21.76
CA ASP A 9 8.26 -6.04 -21.20
C ASP A 9 7.08 -6.80 -20.59
N PHE A 10 6.96 -6.70 -19.27
CA PHE A 10 5.84 -7.27 -18.54
C PHE A 10 4.54 -6.63 -19.01
N SER A 11 3.52 -7.42 -19.32
CA SER A 11 2.17 -6.89 -19.48
C SER A 11 1.65 -6.47 -18.10
N PHE A 12 1.74 -5.17 -17.79
CA PHE A 12 1.10 -4.57 -16.62
C PHE A 12 -0.42 -4.51 -16.83
N GLY A 13 -1.08 -5.66 -16.94
CA GLY A 13 -2.51 -5.73 -17.20
C GLY A 13 -3.31 -4.97 -16.12
N CYS A 14 -4.19 -4.09 -16.56
CA CYS A 14 -5.03 -3.26 -15.69
C CYS A 14 -6.44 -3.83 -15.62
N GLU A 15 -6.68 -4.72 -14.66
CA GLU A 15 -8.03 -4.85 -14.13
C GLU A 15 -8.15 -3.85 -12.97
N HIS A 16 -9.13 -2.95 -13.00
CA HIS A 16 -9.39 -2.05 -11.86
C HIS A 16 -9.55 -2.85 -10.55
N GLN A 17 -8.80 -2.48 -9.51
CA GLN A 17 -8.78 -3.19 -8.24
C GLN A 17 -9.04 -2.24 -7.07
N GLY A 18 -9.64 -2.70 -6.00
CA GLY A 18 -10.11 -1.84 -4.91
C GLY A 18 -11.62 -1.60 -4.99
N TYR A 19 -12.23 -1.44 -3.82
CA TYR A 19 -13.69 -1.36 -3.53
C TYR A 19 -14.57 -2.52 -4.04
N TRP A 20 -14.14 -3.28 -5.06
CA TRP A 20 -14.79 -4.50 -5.56
C TRP A 20 -13.93 -5.76 -5.38
N ASN A 21 -12.67 -5.57 -5.02
CA ASN A 21 -11.73 -6.58 -4.57
C ASN A 21 -10.67 -5.89 -3.68
N ASN A 22 -10.13 -6.57 -2.69
CA ASN A 22 -9.14 -6.05 -1.74
C ASN A 22 -7.71 -6.09 -2.28
N ARG A 23 -7.52 -6.08 -3.61
CA ARG A 23 -6.19 -6.23 -4.24
C ARG A 23 -5.41 -4.92 -4.37
N CYS A 24 -6.00 -3.79 -3.97
CA CYS A 24 -5.39 -2.47 -4.12
C CYS A 24 -4.00 -2.35 -3.47
N SER A 25 -3.73 -3.04 -2.37
CA SER A 25 -2.39 -3.08 -1.73
C SER A 25 -1.30 -3.57 -2.67
N GLY A 26 -1.55 -4.67 -3.39
CA GLY A 26 -0.59 -5.24 -4.32
C GLY A 26 -0.33 -4.34 -5.53
N TYR A 27 -1.38 -3.70 -6.05
CA TYR A 27 -1.26 -2.80 -7.20
C TYR A 27 -0.62 -1.46 -6.82
N ALA A 28 -0.97 -0.88 -5.67
CA ALA A 28 -0.33 0.33 -5.16
C ALA A 28 1.17 0.10 -4.92
N LEU A 29 1.54 -1.01 -4.27
CA LEU A 29 2.95 -1.36 -4.07
C LEU A 29 3.65 -1.65 -5.40
N ALA A 30 3.00 -2.35 -6.34
CA ALA A 30 3.56 -2.57 -7.68
C ALA A 30 3.97 -1.28 -8.38
N ALA A 31 3.17 -0.21 -8.22
CA ALA A 31 3.47 1.07 -8.84
C ALA A 31 4.74 1.71 -8.30
N ILE A 32 4.93 1.67 -6.98
CA ILE A 32 6.15 2.16 -6.33
C ILE A 32 7.37 1.32 -6.76
N LEU A 33 7.26 -0.01 -6.71
CA LEU A 33 8.37 -0.89 -7.08
C LEU A 33 8.78 -0.75 -8.55
N LYS A 34 7.80 -0.51 -9.43
CA LYS A 34 8.06 -0.21 -10.84
C LYS A 34 8.86 1.08 -11.00
N ASP A 35 8.45 2.16 -10.34
CA ASP A 35 9.10 3.47 -10.44
C ASP A 35 10.50 3.48 -9.79
N LEU A 36 10.71 2.70 -8.73
CA LEU A 36 12.03 2.48 -8.13
C LEU A 36 12.99 1.66 -9.03
N GLY A 37 12.54 1.17 -10.20
CA GLY A 37 13.35 0.30 -11.05
C GLY A 37 13.62 -1.09 -10.46
N GLN A 38 12.90 -1.46 -9.39
CA GLN A 38 13.04 -2.74 -8.68
C GLN A 38 12.40 -3.91 -9.42
N ASN A 39 11.92 -3.69 -10.66
CA ASN A 39 11.44 -4.74 -11.56
C ASN A 39 12.47 -5.87 -11.77
N ARG A 40 13.77 -5.60 -11.55
CA ARG A 40 14.85 -6.59 -11.65
C ARG A 40 14.76 -7.69 -10.59
N PHE A 41 14.16 -7.44 -9.43
CA PHE A 41 13.91 -8.46 -8.40
C PHE A 41 12.79 -9.42 -8.79
N PHE A 42 11.95 -9.01 -9.74
CA PHE A 42 10.87 -9.81 -10.28
C PHE A 42 11.34 -10.51 -11.56
N GLN A 43 12.37 -11.36 -11.45
CA GLN A 43 12.68 -12.35 -12.49
C GLN A 43 11.63 -13.47 -12.51
N PHE A 44 10.38 -13.10 -12.78
CA PHE A 44 9.33 -14.09 -12.96
C PHE A 44 9.33 -14.55 -14.42
N LYS A 45 9.80 -15.78 -14.65
CA LYS A 45 9.44 -16.54 -15.86
C LYS A 45 7.96 -16.90 -15.78
N THR A 46 7.07 -15.95 -16.00
CA THR A 46 5.64 -16.25 -16.12
C THR A 46 5.30 -16.42 -17.58
N SER A 47 4.94 -17.64 -17.96
CA SER A 47 4.45 -18.00 -19.29
C SER A 47 3.05 -17.46 -19.61
N TYR A 48 2.45 -16.60 -18.76
CA TYR A 48 1.11 -16.05 -18.96
C TYR A 48 0.95 -14.63 -18.39
N LYS A 49 0.06 -13.86 -19.03
CA LYS A 49 -0.32 -12.44 -18.82
C LYS A 49 -0.90 -12.12 -17.41
N ILE A 50 -0.19 -12.41 -16.33
CA ILE A 50 -0.65 -12.07 -14.96
C ILE A 50 -0.08 -10.69 -14.56
N PRO A 51 -0.92 -9.72 -14.16
CA PRO A 51 -0.43 -8.41 -13.73
C PRO A 51 0.47 -8.47 -12.49
N LEU A 52 1.53 -7.66 -12.46
CA LEU A 52 2.47 -7.58 -11.32
C LEU A 52 1.76 -7.30 -9.98
N GLY A 53 0.76 -6.40 -9.97
CA GLY A 53 -0.02 -6.10 -8.78
C GLY A 53 -0.76 -7.32 -8.20
N HIS A 54 -1.20 -8.24 -9.06
CA HIS A 54 -1.83 -9.50 -8.63
C HIS A 54 -0.78 -10.44 -8.02
N ILE A 55 0.41 -10.55 -8.63
CA ILE A 55 1.51 -11.37 -8.10
C ILE A 55 1.90 -10.88 -6.70
N ILE A 56 2.11 -9.58 -6.54
CA ILE A 56 2.46 -8.97 -5.24
C ILE A 56 1.32 -9.17 -4.23
N TYR A 57 0.07 -8.96 -4.62
CA TYR A 57 -1.07 -9.21 -3.74
C TYR A 57 -1.11 -10.65 -3.22
N ASN A 58 -0.89 -11.64 -4.08
CA ASN A 58 -0.92 -13.05 -3.68
C ASN A 58 0.22 -13.39 -2.71
N GLN A 59 1.40 -12.78 -2.89
CA GLN A 59 2.51 -12.93 -1.95
C GLN A 59 2.19 -12.30 -0.60
N LEU A 60 1.64 -11.09 -0.58
CA LEU A 60 1.17 -10.44 0.65
C LEU A 60 0.11 -11.30 1.36
N GLN A 61 -0.87 -11.82 0.62
CA GLN A 61 -1.92 -12.68 1.19
C GLN A 61 -1.35 -13.99 1.76
N ALA A 62 -0.36 -14.59 1.10
CA ALA A 62 0.31 -15.79 1.60
C ALA A 62 1.03 -15.52 2.93
N SER A 63 1.80 -14.42 3.01
CA SER A 63 2.47 -14.00 4.24
C SER A 63 1.47 -13.70 5.36
N GLN A 64 0.38 -13.00 5.05
CA GLN A 64 -0.68 -12.71 6.02
C GLN A 64 -1.31 -13.99 6.57
N ARG A 65 -1.58 -15.00 5.74
CA ARG A 65 -2.13 -16.28 6.21
C ARG A 65 -1.19 -16.99 7.18
N ILE A 66 0.12 -16.94 6.93
CA ILE A 66 1.12 -17.52 7.85
C ILE A 66 1.09 -16.78 9.20
N TYR A 67 1.02 -15.45 9.17
CA TYR A 67 0.93 -14.63 10.37
C TYR A 67 -0.34 -14.94 11.19
N LEU A 68 -1.52 -14.92 10.55
CA LEU A 68 -2.81 -15.11 11.23
C LEU A 68 -3.03 -16.55 11.75
N ARG A 69 -2.45 -17.57 11.08
CA ARG A 69 -2.52 -18.97 11.55
C ARG A 69 -1.93 -19.19 12.94
N LYS A 70 -0.97 -18.36 13.35
CA LYS A 70 -0.35 -18.45 14.68
C LYS A 70 -1.30 -18.02 15.80
N SER A 71 -2.29 -17.19 15.47
CA SER A 71 -3.22 -16.60 16.45
C SER A 71 -4.65 -16.54 15.88
N PRO A 72 -5.34 -17.68 15.71
CA PRO A 72 -6.61 -17.76 14.99
C PRO A 72 -7.76 -16.97 15.65
N ASN A 73 -7.68 -16.71 16.95
CA ASN A 73 -8.71 -15.99 17.71
C ASN A 73 -8.37 -14.51 17.96
N SER A 74 -7.31 -14.02 17.32
CA SER A 74 -6.79 -12.68 17.55
C SER A 74 -7.67 -11.60 16.92
N VAL A 75 -7.53 -10.36 17.38
CA VAL A 75 -8.26 -9.20 16.85
C VAL A 75 -7.99 -9.03 15.37
N CYS A 76 -6.72 -9.14 14.94
CA CYS A 76 -6.37 -9.06 13.52
C CYS A 76 -7.02 -10.17 12.72
N THR A 77 -7.02 -11.42 13.22
CA THR A 77 -7.65 -12.55 12.52
C THR A 77 -9.15 -12.36 12.39
N ARG A 78 -9.84 -11.94 13.46
CA ARG A 78 -11.27 -11.64 13.41
C ARG A 78 -11.60 -10.48 12.47
N PHE A 79 -10.79 -9.42 12.49
CA PHE A 79 -10.95 -8.29 11.58
C PHE A 79 -10.82 -8.73 10.12
N ILE A 80 -9.74 -9.43 9.77
CA ILE A 80 -9.47 -9.87 8.40
C ILE A 80 -10.54 -10.84 7.90
N ASN A 81 -10.99 -11.78 8.74
CA ASN A 81 -12.00 -12.77 8.38
C ASN A 81 -13.44 -12.25 8.49
N ASN A 82 -13.64 -10.98 8.90
CA ASN A 82 -14.97 -10.40 8.92
C ASN A 82 -15.49 -10.26 7.48
N PRO A 83 -16.71 -10.75 7.16
CA PRO A 83 -17.28 -10.62 5.82
C PRO A 83 -17.29 -9.20 5.26
N VAL A 84 -17.39 -8.15 6.10
CA VAL A 84 -17.34 -6.75 5.63
C VAL A 84 -15.96 -6.34 5.08
N ASN A 85 -14.91 -7.05 5.48
CA ASN A 85 -13.52 -6.84 5.05
C ASN A 85 -13.09 -7.87 3.99
N MET A 86 -14.01 -8.71 3.53
CA MET A 86 -13.81 -9.70 2.47
C MET A 86 -14.56 -9.28 1.21
N GLN A 87 -13.89 -9.35 0.06
CA GLN A 87 -14.52 -9.06 -1.23
C GLN A 87 -14.04 -10.04 -2.29
N LYS A 88 -14.95 -10.77 -2.96
CA LYS A 88 -14.64 -11.70 -4.06
C LYS A 88 -13.42 -12.61 -3.76
N ASN A 89 -13.42 -13.25 -2.59
CA ASN A 89 -12.34 -14.14 -2.09
C ASN A 89 -10.98 -13.46 -1.82
N SER A 90 -10.95 -12.13 -1.80
CA SER A 90 -9.78 -11.33 -1.43
C SER A 90 -10.00 -10.68 -0.06
N HIS A 91 -8.93 -10.60 0.71
CA HIS A 91 -8.90 -10.03 2.05
C HIS A 91 -8.12 -8.73 2.04
N HIS A 92 -8.48 -7.80 2.92
CA HIS A 92 -7.64 -6.66 3.25
C HIS A 92 -6.23 -7.13 3.65
N ILE A 93 -5.21 -6.32 3.37
CA ILE A 93 -3.83 -6.61 3.77
C ILE A 93 -3.44 -5.68 4.91
N LEU A 94 -3.06 -6.24 6.04
CA LEU A 94 -2.59 -5.52 7.22
C LEU A 94 -1.31 -4.72 6.91
N PRO A 95 -1.15 -3.53 7.49
CA PRO A 95 0.06 -2.72 7.34
C PRO A 95 1.35 -3.49 7.65
N SER A 96 1.37 -4.28 8.73
CA SER A 96 2.55 -5.06 9.13
C SER A 96 3.02 -6.05 8.06
N VAL A 97 2.08 -6.64 7.31
CA VAL A 97 2.37 -7.59 6.24
C VAL A 97 3.07 -6.89 5.08
N ILE A 98 2.62 -5.68 4.72
CA ILE A 98 3.26 -4.86 3.68
C ILE A 98 4.68 -4.47 4.11
N VAL A 99 4.85 -4.01 5.35
CA VAL A 99 6.16 -3.65 5.92
C VAL A 99 7.12 -4.85 5.87
N THR A 100 6.68 -6.01 6.35
CA THR A 100 7.49 -7.24 6.37
C THR A 100 7.89 -7.66 4.96
N TYR A 101 6.96 -7.56 4.00
CA TYR A 101 7.24 -7.85 2.60
C TYR A 101 8.27 -6.88 2.01
N CYS A 102 8.11 -5.57 2.22
CA CYS A 102 9.08 -4.56 1.78
C CYS A 102 10.49 -4.82 2.33
N GLN A 103 10.61 -5.21 3.60
CA GLN A 103 11.91 -5.60 4.19
C GLN A 103 12.50 -6.85 3.54
N SER A 104 11.66 -7.83 3.21
CA SER A 104 12.12 -9.07 2.54
C SER A 104 12.68 -8.82 1.14
N ILE A 105 12.31 -7.71 0.50
CA ILE A 105 12.86 -7.24 -0.78
C ILE A 105 13.87 -6.08 -0.60
N HIS A 106 14.48 -5.99 0.59
CA HIS A 106 15.55 -5.04 0.93
C HIS A 106 15.18 -3.55 0.87
N LEU A 107 13.90 -3.21 1.03
CA LEU A 107 13.48 -1.84 1.31
C LEU A 107 13.52 -1.58 2.83
N SER A 108 13.60 -0.29 3.19
CA SER A 108 13.60 0.17 4.59
C SER A 108 12.30 0.93 4.89
N PRO A 109 11.15 0.23 5.04
CA PRO A 109 9.87 0.88 5.28
C PRO A 109 9.81 1.54 6.66
N ILE A 110 9.17 2.71 6.73
CA ILE A 110 8.77 3.37 7.99
C ILE A 110 7.25 3.44 8.05
N LEU A 111 6.66 2.95 9.14
CA LEU A 111 5.22 2.88 9.33
C LEU A 111 4.75 4.04 10.23
N TYR A 112 3.84 4.85 9.70
CA TYR A 112 3.28 6.02 10.33
C TYR A 112 1.81 5.80 10.66
N TYR A 113 1.39 6.23 11.84
CA TYR A 113 0.00 6.22 12.28
C TYR A 113 -0.42 7.63 12.72
N SER A 114 -1.56 8.09 12.21
CA SER A 114 -2.13 9.39 12.59
C SER A 114 -2.71 9.35 14.01
N GLN A 115 -2.35 10.35 14.82
CA GLN A 115 -2.94 10.58 16.15
C GLN A 115 -4.27 11.36 16.08
N GLU A 116 -4.69 11.83 14.90
CA GLU A 116 -5.91 12.65 14.76
C GLU A 116 -7.21 11.82 14.82
N LYS A 117 -7.15 10.48 14.71
CA LYS A 117 -8.33 9.61 14.64
C LYS A 117 -8.38 8.56 15.74
N GLU A 118 -8.82 8.96 16.93
CA GLU A 118 -9.00 8.05 18.08
C GLU A 118 -10.04 6.96 17.84
N GLU A 119 -11.07 7.25 17.03
CA GLU A 119 -12.17 6.32 16.72
C GLU A 119 -11.84 5.29 15.62
N SER A 120 -10.63 5.32 15.05
CA SER A 120 -10.21 4.35 14.04
C SER A 120 -10.08 2.95 14.65
N ILE A 121 -10.76 1.94 14.08
CA ILE A 121 -10.61 0.53 14.50
C ILE A 121 -9.15 0.06 14.41
N PHE A 122 -8.39 0.64 13.47
CA PHE A 122 -6.96 0.39 13.41
C PHE A 122 -6.30 0.86 14.68
N ARG A 123 -6.57 2.08 15.17
CA ARG A 123 -5.96 2.59 16.40
C ARG A 123 -6.48 1.92 17.67
N SER A 124 -7.79 1.70 17.79
CA SER A 124 -8.42 1.23 19.03
C SER A 124 -8.16 -0.25 19.32
N GLU A 125 -8.11 -1.08 18.28
CA GLU A 125 -8.17 -2.54 18.45
C GLU A 125 -7.04 -3.27 17.70
N ILE A 126 -6.81 -2.92 16.43
CA ILE A 126 -5.90 -3.68 15.55
C ILE A 126 -4.43 -3.29 15.77
N LEU A 127 -4.15 -2.02 16.05
CA LEU A 127 -2.81 -1.41 16.07
C LEU A 127 -1.89 -2.18 16.99
N LYS A 128 -2.30 -2.37 18.24
CA LYS A 128 -1.46 -3.01 19.25
C LYS A 128 -1.05 -4.42 18.83
N GLU A 129 -1.96 -5.17 18.23
CA GLU A 129 -1.72 -6.54 17.82
C GLU A 129 -0.93 -6.62 16.50
N ASP A 130 -1.31 -5.84 15.49
CA ASP A 130 -0.61 -5.75 14.20
C ASP A 130 0.85 -5.33 14.39
N LEU A 131 1.09 -4.35 15.28
CA LEU A 131 2.43 -3.90 15.66
C LEU A 131 3.21 -4.92 16.49
N SER A 132 2.55 -5.74 17.30
CA SER A 132 3.25 -6.78 18.07
C SER A 132 3.96 -7.77 17.15
N GLY A 133 3.42 -8.00 15.94
CA GLY A 133 4.06 -8.79 14.89
C GLY A 133 5.32 -8.15 14.29
N LEU A 134 5.49 -6.83 14.46
CA LEU A 134 6.60 -6.05 13.93
C LEU A 134 7.74 -5.85 14.93
N THR A 135 7.65 -6.32 16.18
CA THR A 135 8.66 -6.09 17.23
C THR A 135 10.05 -6.69 16.91
N ASN A 136 10.13 -7.67 16.00
CA ASN A 136 11.39 -8.21 15.48
C ASN A 136 11.85 -7.57 14.16
N SER A 137 11.12 -6.57 13.67
CA SER A 137 11.39 -5.91 12.40
C SER A 137 12.20 -4.62 12.61
N ARG A 138 13.06 -4.25 11.66
CA ARG A 138 13.79 -2.96 11.67
C ARG A 138 12.87 -1.77 11.35
N CYS A 139 11.55 -1.94 11.43
CA CYS A 139 10.58 -0.91 11.08
C CYS A 139 10.56 0.16 12.18
N GLN A 140 10.77 1.42 11.81
CA GLN A 140 10.46 2.53 12.68
C GLN A 140 8.96 2.78 12.66
N GLN A 141 8.39 3.02 13.84
CA GLN A 141 6.97 3.29 14.04
C GLN A 141 6.84 4.69 14.62
N ILE A 142 6.04 5.54 13.99
CA ILE A 142 5.90 6.93 14.41
C ILE A 142 4.41 7.24 14.57
N LEU A 143 4.02 7.43 15.83
CA LEU A 143 2.76 8.06 16.25
C LEU A 143 3.07 9.55 16.43
N SER A 144 2.43 10.41 15.65
CA SER A 144 2.75 11.83 15.67
C SER A 144 1.55 12.69 15.31
N ASP A 145 1.37 13.78 16.06
CA ASP A 145 0.49 14.89 15.68
C ASP A 145 0.96 15.56 14.38
N ASP A 146 2.27 15.53 14.12
CA ASP A 146 2.91 15.98 12.88
C ASP A 146 3.04 14.87 11.81
N PHE A 147 2.20 13.84 11.88
CA PHE A 147 2.14 12.70 10.95
C PHE A 147 2.36 13.13 9.49
N LYS A 148 1.68 14.20 9.06
CA LYS A 148 1.78 14.75 7.71
C LYS A 148 3.21 15.18 7.40
N GLN A 149 3.81 16.05 8.22
CA GLN A 149 5.18 16.55 8.02
C GLN A 149 6.22 15.43 7.99
N GLN A 150 6.05 14.39 8.81
CA GLN A 150 6.98 13.26 8.83
C GLN A 150 6.92 12.46 7.52
N THR A 151 5.73 12.30 6.95
CA THR A 151 5.54 11.56 5.69
C THR A 151 6.11 12.28 4.47
N TYR A 152 6.25 13.62 4.50
CA TYR A 152 6.93 14.41 3.46
C TYR A 152 8.43 14.12 3.32
N LYS A 153 9.03 13.40 4.27
CA LYS A 153 10.46 13.01 4.20
C LYS A 153 10.69 11.83 3.25
N HIS A 154 9.63 11.24 2.71
CA HIS A 154 9.68 10.04 1.88
C HIS A 154 9.28 10.34 0.45
N LYS A 155 10.09 9.84 -0.49
CA LYS A 155 9.81 9.97 -1.91
C LYS A 155 8.56 9.19 -2.31
N TYR A 156 8.33 8.03 -1.70
CA TYR A 156 7.12 7.23 -1.94
C TYR A 156 6.39 6.93 -0.64
N LEU A 157 5.06 6.95 -0.71
CA LEU A 157 4.20 6.55 0.38
C LEU A 157 3.17 5.53 -0.12
N LEU A 158 2.96 4.46 0.63
CA LEU A 158 1.69 3.72 0.56
C LEU A 158 0.77 4.27 1.62
N ALA A 159 -0.45 4.61 1.25
CA ALA A 159 -1.38 5.25 2.16
C ALA A 159 -2.70 4.46 2.21
N LEU A 160 -3.16 4.19 3.44
CA LEU A 160 -4.45 3.55 3.66
C LEU A 160 -5.54 4.62 3.76
N THR A 161 -6.55 4.51 2.89
CA THR A 161 -7.73 5.38 2.85
C THR A 161 -8.96 4.60 3.29
N ARG A 162 -9.84 5.25 4.07
CA ARG A 162 -11.15 4.73 4.49
C ARG A 162 -11.10 3.28 5.02
N TYR A 163 -10.06 2.94 5.79
CA TYR A 163 -9.87 1.62 6.42
C TYR A 163 -9.72 0.42 5.48
N GLN A 164 -9.82 0.58 4.16
CA GLN A 164 -9.98 -0.55 3.25
C GLN A 164 -9.15 -0.44 1.98
N HIS A 165 -8.77 0.78 1.58
CA HIS A 165 -8.23 1.02 0.25
C HIS A 165 -6.83 1.62 0.27
N TRP A 166 -5.87 0.87 -0.26
CA TRP A 166 -4.48 1.28 -0.38
C TRP A 166 -4.25 2.03 -1.69
N VAL A 167 -3.58 3.17 -1.59
CA VAL A 167 -3.11 3.97 -2.72
C VAL A 167 -1.61 4.22 -2.60
N ALA A 168 -0.97 4.58 -3.71
CA ALA A 168 0.43 4.99 -3.73
C ALA A 168 0.54 6.49 -3.99
N LEU A 169 1.48 7.13 -3.32
CA LEU A 169 1.85 8.53 -3.54
C LEU A 169 3.33 8.60 -3.89
N LYS A 170 3.66 9.51 -4.80
CA LYS A 170 5.03 9.88 -5.16
C LYS A 170 5.23 11.36 -4.90
N GLN A 171 6.15 11.70 -4.02
CA GLN A 171 6.55 13.07 -3.78
C GLN A 171 7.51 13.54 -4.87
N GLU A 172 7.17 14.65 -5.53
CA GLU A 172 8.11 15.39 -6.37
C GLU A 172 7.94 16.89 -6.13
N ASN A 173 9.02 17.57 -5.75
CA ASN A 173 9.00 18.99 -5.38
C ASN A 173 7.98 19.28 -4.26
N GLU A 174 7.06 20.22 -4.49
CA GLU A 174 5.98 20.58 -3.58
C GLU A 174 4.67 19.80 -3.83
N TYR A 175 4.70 18.73 -4.62
CA TYR A 175 3.50 17.99 -5.02
C TYR A 175 3.60 16.50 -4.69
N PHE A 176 2.43 15.90 -4.45
CA PHE A 176 2.30 14.45 -4.41
C PHE A 176 1.52 13.98 -5.62
N TYR A 177 2.09 13.08 -6.40
CA TYR A 177 1.35 12.41 -7.45
C TYR A 177 0.69 11.16 -6.89
N LEU A 178 -0.59 10.96 -7.21
CA LEU A 178 -1.38 9.82 -6.74
C LEU A 178 -1.47 8.73 -7.80
N PHE A 179 -1.30 7.48 -7.35
CA PHE A 179 -1.76 6.28 -8.04
C PHE A 179 -2.84 5.60 -7.19
N ASP A 180 -4.08 5.65 -7.70
CA ASP A 180 -5.23 4.98 -7.12
C ASP A 180 -5.63 3.76 -7.99
N PRO A 181 -5.51 2.52 -7.48
CA PRO A 181 -5.88 1.30 -8.21
C PRO A 181 -7.39 1.19 -8.54
N ALA A 182 -8.25 1.94 -7.84
CA ALA A 182 -9.70 1.84 -7.96
C ALA A 182 -10.22 2.34 -9.33
N PRO A 183 -11.37 1.84 -9.79
CA PRO A 183 -11.97 2.31 -11.03
C PRO A 183 -12.43 3.77 -10.95
N PRO A 184 -12.33 4.55 -12.05
CA PRO A 184 -12.82 5.94 -12.12
C PRO A 184 -14.27 6.13 -11.66
N LYS A 185 -15.13 5.14 -11.94
CA LYS A 185 -16.55 5.14 -11.56
C LYS A 185 -16.81 5.16 -10.05
N LEU A 186 -15.83 4.78 -9.23
CA LEU A 186 -15.90 4.84 -7.77
C LEU A 186 -15.17 6.06 -7.19
N GLY A 187 -14.83 7.01 -8.05
CA GLY A 187 -14.09 8.21 -7.69
C GLY A 187 -12.63 7.94 -7.35
N GLY A 188 -12.06 6.84 -7.85
CA GLY A 188 -10.62 6.59 -7.93
C GLY A 188 -10.08 6.81 -9.35
N GLY A 189 -8.97 6.18 -9.70
CA GLY A 189 -8.49 6.06 -11.09
C GLY A 189 -7.25 6.87 -11.43
N THR A 190 -6.35 6.20 -12.15
CA THR A 190 -5.29 6.75 -13.01
C THR A 190 -5.48 6.17 -14.41
N THR A 191 -5.13 6.93 -15.44
CA THR A 191 -5.32 6.63 -16.87
C THR A 191 -4.25 5.72 -17.49
N GLY A 192 -3.31 5.19 -16.68
CA GLY A 192 -2.34 4.19 -17.13
C GLY A 192 -1.77 3.27 -16.03
N PRO A 193 -1.12 2.16 -16.43
CA PRO A 193 -0.63 1.13 -15.50
C PRO A 193 0.49 1.65 -14.62
N CYS A 194 0.22 1.74 -13.32
CA CYS A 194 1.22 2.16 -12.33
C CYS A 194 1.79 3.56 -12.62
N ILE A 195 0.99 4.44 -13.24
CA ILE A 195 1.40 5.80 -13.58
C ILE A 195 0.85 6.74 -12.52
N PHE A 196 1.71 7.61 -12.00
CA PHE A 196 1.34 8.67 -11.09
C PHE A 196 0.89 9.89 -11.89
N GLU A 197 -0.39 10.26 -11.83
CA GLU A 197 -0.96 11.20 -12.82
C GLU A 197 -1.58 12.46 -12.21
N ASN A 198 -1.99 12.41 -10.94
CA ASN A 198 -2.68 13.53 -10.30
C ASN A 198 -1.78 14.17 -9.24
N ALA A 199 -1.24 15.35 -9.53
CA ALA A 199 -0.58 16.19 -8.57
C ALA A 199 -1.60 16.70 -7.53
N LEU A 200 -1.57 16.13 -6.34
CA LEU A 200 -2.19 16.64 -5.14
C LEU A 200 -1.36 17.83 -4.64
N PRO A 201 -1.99 18.97 -4.31
CA PRO A 201 -1.30 20.11 -3.74
C PRO A 201 -0.65 19.76 -2.41
N SER A 202 0.50 20.38 -2.10
CA SER A 202 1.05 20.35 -0.74
C SER A 202 0.10 20.92 0.30
N GLU A 203 0.37 20.58 1.56
CA GLU A 203 -0.37 21.01 2.75
C GLU A 203 -0.56 22.54 2.84
N LYS A 204 0.39 23.32 2.30
CA LYS A 204 0.31 24.79 2.16
C LYS A 204 -0.95 25.25 1.40
N TYR A 205 -1.42 24.46 0.45
CA TYR A 205 -2.61 24.74 -0.36
C TYR A 205 -3.88 24.04 0.17
N ILE A 206 -3.74 22.95 0.91
CA ILE A 206 -4.85 22.28 1.62
C ILE A 206 -5.35 23.16 2.77
N LYS A 207 -4.45 23.79 3.55
CA LYS A 207 -4.79 24.75 4.62
C LYS A 207 -5.60 25.97 4.14
N LYS A 208 -5.60 26.26 2.83
CA LYS A 208 -6.40 27.33 2.21
C LYS A 208 -7.83 26.90 1.81
N GLY A 209 -8.29 25.72 2.21
CA GLY A 209 -9.68 25.27 2.05
C GLY A 209 -10.10 24.92 0.61
N ARG A 210 -9.15 24.82 -0.33
CA ARG A 210 -9.44 24.60 -1.76
C ARG A 210 -9.54 23.12 -2.17
N TYR A 211 -9.18 22.19 -1.30
CA TYR A 211 -9.19 20.75 -1.60
C TYR A 211 -9.94 19.96 -0.54
N SER A 212 -10.82 19.07 -1.02
CA SER A 212 -11.66 18.19 -0.21
C SER A 212 -10.82 17.20 0.61
N THR A 213 -11.22 17.07 1.87
CA THR A 213 -10.87 16.09 2.92
C THR A 213 -10.93 14.60 2.52
N LYS A 214 -11.16 14.25 1.25
CA LYS A 214 -11.41 12.88 0.78
C LYS A 214 -10.20 11.94 0.96
N TYR A 215 -8.99 12.49 1.07
CA TYR A 215 -7.73 11.74 1.19
C TYR A 215 -7.08 11.89 2.57
N PHE A 216 -7.87 11.87 3.65
CA PHE A 216 -7.30 11.73 4.98
C PHE A 216 -6.82 10.29 5.19
N TYR A 217 -5.50 10.13 5.23
CA TYR A 217 -4.82 8.87 5.46
C TYR A 217 -4.62 8.63 6.95
N GLU A 218 -4.91 7.43 7.40
CA GLU A 218 -4.75 7.05 8.81
C GLU A 218 -3.44 6.34 9.06
N ILE A 219 -2.98 5.63 8.04
CA ILE A 219 -1.76 4.84 8.06
C ILE A 219 -1.01 5.17 6.78
N MET A 220 0.29 5.42 6.92
CA MET A 220 1.20 5.54 5.79
C MET A 220 2.43 4.66 5.99
N ILE A 221 2.96 4.15 4.89
CA ILE A 221 4.25 3.45 4.85
C ILE A 221 5.16 4.26 3.94
N GLY A 222 6.17 4.91 4.53
CA GLY A 222 7.23 5.60 3.82
C GLY A 222 8.26 4.63 3.26
N LEU A 223 8.64 4.84 2.00
CA LEU A 223 9.64 4.07 1.27
C LEU A 223 10.67 5.02 0.64
N TYR A 224 11.94 4.65 0.77
CA TYR A 224 13.10 5.31 0.18
C TYR A 224 13.57 4.58 -1.08
#